data_AF-V7H344-F1
#
_entry.id   AF-V7H344-F1
#
_cell.length_a   1.000
_cell.length_b   1.000
_cell.length_c   1.000
_cell.angle_alpha   90.00
_cell.angle_beta   90.00
_cell.angle_gamma   90.00
#
_symmetry.space_group_name_H-M   'P 1'
#
loop_
_entity.id
_entity.type
_entity.pdbx_description
1 polymer ?
#
loop_
_entity_poly.entity_id
_entity_poly.type
_entity_poly.pdbx_seq_one_letter_code
_entity_poly.pdbx_strand_id
1 'polypeptide(L)'
;MIVYNVKRRWFTMKNDAEAYRKAEGLPPSGTYTLRIESRDDLAALLNGLCGIDGIHRYVEVVEEPVPDEVLARNEITNSPPDCVPLFLVKEWGQRMKGVYK
;
A
#
# COMPACT_ATOMS: atom_id res chain seq x y z
N MET A 1 0.16 8.92 -13.62
CA MET A 1 1.19 9.16 -12.60
C MET A 1 2.06 7.92 -12.45
N ILE A 2 3.37 8.07 -12.26
CA ILE A 2 4.27 6.93 -11.98
C ILE A 2 4.79 7.09 -10.56
N VAL A 3 4.78 6.01 -9.79
CA VAL A 3 5.38 5.95 -8.46
C VAL A 3 6.30 4.73 -8.36
N TYR A 4 7.39 4.88 -7.63
CA TYR A 4 8.37 3.83 -7.40
C TYR A 4 8.30 3.37 -5.95
N ASN A 5 8.30 2.07 -5.73
CA ASN A 5 8.25 1.47 -4.39
C ASN A 5 9.49 0.60 -4.15
N VAL A 6 10.20 0.90 -3.07
CA VAL A 6 11.36 0.13 -2.61
C VAL A 6 11.15 -0.17 -1.12
N LYS A 7 11.07 -1.46 -0.75
CA LYS A 7 10.59 -1.89 0.58
C LYS A 7 9.25 -1.21 0.93
N ARG A 8 9.18 -0.53 2.08
CA ARG A 8 7.98 0.21 2.55
C ARG A 8 8.02 1.71 2.21
N ARG A 9 8.94 2.13 1.32
CA ARG A 9 9.16 3.54 0.98
C ARG A 9 8.74 3.83 -0.45
N TRP A 10 8.13 5.00 -0.62
CA TRP A 10 7.59 5.48 -1.90
C TRP A 10 8.40 6.67 -2.42
N PHE A 11 8.58 6.71 -3.73
CA PHE A 11 9.33 7.75 -4.42
C PHE A 11 8.58 8.19 -5.68
N THR A 12 8.63 9.49 -5.98
CA THR A 12 8.09 10.07 -7.21
C THR A 12 9.10 10.05 -8.35
N MET A 13 10.40 9.94 -8.02
CA MET A 13 11.51 9.95 -8.99
C MET A 13 12.26 8.62 -8.97
N LYS A 14 12.57 8.11 -10.17
CA LYS A 14 13.30 6.84 -10.35
C LYS A 14 14.69 6.88 -9.71
N ASN A 15 15.40 8.00 -9.86
CA ASN A 15 16.77 8.14 -9.39
C ASN A 15 16.86 8.02 -7.86
N ASP A 16 15.91 8.61 -7.14
CA ASP A 16 15.85 8.54 -5.68
C ASP A 16 15.53 7.12 -5.19
N ALA A 17 14.61 6.45 -5.87
CA ALA A 17 14.29 5.05 -5.61
C ALA A 17 15.52 4.15 -5.81
N GLU A 18 16.24 4.31 -6.92
CA GLU A 18 17.45 3.53 -7.21
C GLU A 18 18.61 3.85 -6.26
N ALA A 19 18.77 5.11 -5.86
CA ALA A 19 19.76 5.51 -4.87
C ALA A 19 19.47 4.84 -3.51
N TYR A 20 18.21 4.87 -3.06
CA TYR A 20 17.78 4.20 -1.84
C TYR A 20 17.94 2.67 -1.93
N ARG A 21 17.52 2.05 -3.04
CA ARG A 21 17.71 0.61 -3.28
C ARG A 21 19.16 0.18 -3.14
N LYS A 22 20.09 0.94 -3.76
CA LYS A 22 21.53 0.67 -3.70
C LYS A 22 22.08 0.85 -2.29
N ALA A 23 21.69 1.91 -1.59
CA ALA A 23 22.09 2.13 -0.20
C ALA A 23 21.65 0.98 0.72
N GLU A 24 20.50 0.38 0.44
CA GLU A 24 19.96 -0.78 1.16
C GLU A 24 20.50 -2.14 0.69
N GLY A 25 21.44 -2.16 -0.27
CA GLY A 25 22.04 -3.41 -0.79
C GLY A 25 21.07 -4.34 -1.51
N LEU A 26 19.94 -3.83 -2.00
CA LEU A 26 18.88 -4.63 -2.60
C LEU A 26 19.19 -5.00 -4.06
N PRO A 27 18.72 -6.16 -4.56
CA PRO A 27 18.86 -6.53 -5.97
C PRO A 27 18.09 -5.57 -6.89
N PRO A 28 18.41 -5.47 -8.19
CA PRO A 28 17.71 -4.58 -9.13
C PRO A 28 16.19 -4.80 -9.18
N SER A 29 15.71 -6.02 -8.93
CA SER A 29 14.28 -6.35 -8.82
C SER A 29 13.59 -5.74 -7.59
N GLY A 30 14.34 -5.14 -6.65
CA GLY A 30 13.80 -4.53 -5.44
C GLY A 30 13.06 -3.21 -5.66
N THR A 31 13.17 -2.60 -6.84
CA THR A 31 12.40 -1.41 -7.24
C THR A 31 11.20 -1.82 -8.07
N TYR A 32 10.00 -1.59 -7.54
CA TYR A 32 8.76 -1.75 -8.31
C TYR A 32 8.37 -0.40 -8.92
N THR A 33 7.99 -0.41 -10.19
CA THR A 33 7.45 0.76 -10.89
C THR A 33 5.95 0.55 -11.05
N LEU A 34 5.15 1.42 -10.46
CA LEU A 34 3.70 1.39 -10.59
C LEU A 34 3.25 2.53 -11.49
N ARG A 35 2.45 2.20 -12.50
CA ARG A 35 1.77 3.16 -13.36
C ARG A 35 0.32 3.28 -12.88
N ILE A 36 -0.10 4.51 -12.65
CA ILE A 36 -1.46 4.87 -12.20
C ILE A 36 -2.01 5.77 -13.30
N GLU A 37 -2.88 5.24 -14.14
CA GLU A 37 -3.40 5.95 -15.31
C GLU A 37 -4.76 6.58 -15.02
N SER A 38 -5.53 5.97 -14.13
CA SER A 38 -6.87 6.39 -13.76
C SER A 38 -7.04 6.68 -12.26
N ARG A 39 -8.17 7.30 -11.90
CA ARG A 39 -8.58 7.45 -10.50
C ARG A 39 -8.90 6.10 -9.86
N ASP A 40 -9.38 5.16 -10.65
CA ASP A 40 -9.76 3.82 -10.19
C ASP A 40 -8.51 2.99 -9.87
N ASP A 41 -7.43 3.15 -10.64
CA ASP A 41 -6.13 2.51 -10.35
C ASP A 41 -5.57 2.99 -9.01
N LEU A 42 -5.72 4.29 -8.73
CA LEU A 42 -5.32 4.86 -7.45
C LEU A 42 -6.17 4.30 -6.31
N ALA A 43 -7.49 4.20 -6.50
CA ALA A 43 -8.38 3.63 -5.50
C ALA A 43 -8.10 2.12 -5.27
N ALA A 44 -7.78 1.38 -6.32
CA ALA A 44 -7.37 -0.03 -6.25
C ALA A 44 -6.10 -0.20 -5.42
N LEU A 45 -5.07 0.58 -5.72
CA LEU A 45 -3.83 0.59 -4.95
C LEU A 45 -4.09 0.91 -3.47
N LEU A 46 -4.80 1.99 -3.16
CA LEU A 46 -5.04 2.43 -1.78
C LEU A 46 -5.86 1.44 -0.97
N ASN A 47 -6.91 0.86 -1.55
CA ASN A 47 -7.73 -0.12 -0.84
C ASN A 47 -6.97 -1.43 -0.60
N GLY A 48 -6.13 -1.85 -1.56
CA GLY A 48 -5.24 -3.01 -1.38
C GLY A 48 -4.24 -2.79 -0.24
N LEU A 49 -3.68 -1.59 -0.11
CA LEU A 49 -2.79 -1.25 1.01
C LEU A 49 -3.49 -1.29 2.38
N CYS A 50 -4.81 -1.01 2.41
CA CYS A 50 -5.62 -1.05 3.62
C CYS A 50 -6.13 -2.44 3.99
N GLY A 51 -5.77 -3.50 3.26
CA GLY A 51 -6.26 -4.86 3.52
C GLY A 51 -7.78 -4.98 3.41
N ILE A 52 -8.42 -4.13 2.59
CA ILE A 52 -9.85 -4.23 2.30
C ILE A 52 -10.04 -5.30 1.23
N ASP A 53 -9.81 -6.55 1.63
CA ASP A 53 -10.05 -7.73 0.80
C ASP A 53 -11.56 -7.88 0.61
N GLY A 54 -12.04 -7.53 -0.59
CA GLY A 54 -13.44 -7.71 -0.98
C GLY A 54 -14.00 -6.67 -1.96
N ILE A 55 -13.38 -5.50 -2.09
CA ILE A 55 -13.86 -4.47 -3.04
C ILE A 55 -13.24 -4.64 -4.44
N HIS A 56 -12.13 -5.37 -4.56
CA HIS A 56 -11.28 -5.37 -5.77
C HIS A 56 -11.18 -6.68 -6.54
N ARG A 57 -12.11 -7.61 -6.35
CA ARG A 57 -12.24 -8.71 -7.33
C ARG A 57 -12.91 -8.26 -8.64
N TYR A 58 -13.40 -7.02 -8.70
CA TYR A 58 -14.09 -6.44 -9.85
C TYR A 58 -13.52 -5.06 -10.20
N VAL A 59 -12.28 -5.01 -10.66
CA VAL A 59 -11.86 -3.93 -11.57
C VAL A 59 -11.36 -4.63 -12.82
N GLU A 60 -12.29 -4.92 -13.74
CA GLU A 60 -12.08 -5.63 -15.00
C GLU A 60 -11.34 -4.78 -16.06
N VAL A 61 -10.63 -3.72 -15.63
CA VAL A 61 -10.01 -2.70 -16.49
C VAL A 61 -8.63 -2.29 -15.97
N VAL A 62 -7.82 -3.23 -15.50
CA VAL A 62 -6.41 -2.97 -15.19
C VAL A 62 -5.56 -3.79 -16.14
N GLU A 63 -4.85 -3.13 -17.06
CA GLU A 63 -3.97 -3.80 -18.04
C GLU A 63 -2.81 -4.54 -17.34
N GLU A 64 -2.41 -4.12 -16.14
CA GLU A 64 -1.54 -4.89 -15.26
C GLU A 64 -1.94 -4.70 -13.78
N PRO A 65 -2.50 -5.72 -13.11
CA PRO A 65 -2.81 -5.63 -11.68
C PRO A 65 -1.55 -5.35 -10.87
N VAL A 66 -1.68 -4.56 -9.79
CA VAL A 66 -0.58 -4.33 -8.84
C VAL A 66 -0.10 -5.69 -8.32
N PRO A 67 1.21 -6.01 -8.38
CA PRO A 67 1.68 -7.32 -7.96
C PRO A 67 1.34 -7.60 -6.50
N ASP A 68 0.86 -8.82 -6.22
CA ASP A 68 0.46 -9.26 -4.87
C ASP A 68 1.59 -9.09 -3.84
N GLU A 69 2.85 -9.26 -4.27
CA GLU A 69 4.03 -9.04 -3.42
C GLU A 69 4.16 -7.59 -2.91
N VAL A 70 3.75 -6.60 -3.73
CA VAL A 70 3.78 -5.18 -3.35
C VAL A 70 2.67 -4.90 -2.34
N LEU A 71 1.49 -5.50 -2.54
CA LEU A 71 0.37 -5.38 -1.61
C LEU A 71 0.70 -6.01 -0.26
N ALA A 72 1.12 -7.28 -0.24
CA ALA A 72 1.47 -7.99 0.99
C ALA A 72 2.60 -7.31 1.78
N ARG A 73 3.59 -6.73 1.09
CA ARG A 73 4.72 -6.02 1.75
C ARG A 73 4.31 -4.69 2.39
N ASN A 74 3.34 -4.01 1.78
CA ASN A 74 2.92 -2.68 2.20
C ASN A 74 1.58 -2.68 2.94
N GLU A 75 0.99 -3.86 3.13
CA GLU A 75 -0.25 -4.05 3.88
C GLU A 75 -0.10 -3.39 5.25
N ILE A 76 -1.04 -2.49 5.53
CA ILE A 76 -1.25 -1.99 6.89
C ILE A 76 -1.97 -3.11 7.60
N THR A 77 -1.22 -4.03 8.21
CA THR A 77 -1.79 -5.08 9.07
C THR A 77 -2.80 -4.43 10.00
N ASN A 78 -4.05 -4.89 9.95
CA ASN A 78 -5.16 -4.42 10.79
C ASN A 78 -4.93 -4.65 12.31
N SER A 79 -3.78 -5.20 12.70
CA SER A 79 -3.28 -5.18 14.07
C SER A 79 -2.41 -3.95 14.31
N PRO A 80 -2.88 -2.98 15.13
CA PRO A 80 -2.05 -1.87 15.53
C PRO A 80 -0.80 -2.38 16.26
N PRO A 81 0.39 -1.82 16.00
CA PRO A 81 1.61 -2.16 16.73
C PRO A 81 1.47 -1.93 18.24
N ASP A 82 2.24 -2.65 19.06
CA ASP A 82 2.20 -2.56 20.53
C ASP A 82 2.48 -1.14 21.08
N CYS A 83 3.12 -0.28 20.28
CA CYS A 83 3.37 1.12 20.63
C CYS A 83 2.13 2.03 20.50
N VAL A 84 1.04 1.54 19.91
CA VAL A 84 -0.21 2.30 19.78
C VAL A 84 -0.98 2.20 21.11
N PRO A 85 -1.27 3.32 21.77
CA PRO A 85 -2.04 3.31 23.01
C PRO A 85 -3.38 2.58 22.88
N LEU A 86 -3.68 1.72 23.85
CA LEU A 86 -4.89 0.87 23.86
C LEU A 86 -6.20 1.64 23.69
N PHE A 87 -6.27 2.90 24.11
CA PHE A 87 -7.48 3.71 23.97
C PHE A 87 -7.78 4.06 22.50
N LEU A 88 -6.76 4.31 21.67
CA LEU A 88 -6.92 4.56 20.24
C LEU A 88 -7.36 3.30 19.50
N VAL A 89 -6.83 2.13 19.89
CA VAL A 89 -7.22 0.83 19.34
C VAL A 89 -8.71 0.54 19.62
N LYS A 90 -9.15 0.81 20.85
CA LYS A 90 -10.56 0.65 21.26
C LYS A 90 -11.49 1.61 20.52
N GLU A 91 -11.09 2.87 20.41
CA GLU A 91 -11.86 3.90 19.71
C GLU A 91 -12.01 3.56 18.22
N TRP A 92 -10.94 3.15 17.55
CA TRP A 92 -10.96 2.67 16.16
C TRP A 92 -11.91 1.49 15.99
N GLY A 93 -11.84 0.49 16.88
CA GLY A 93 -12.75 -0.65 16.86
C GLY A 93 -14.22 -0.27 17.06
N GLN A 94 -14.52 0.76 17.84
CA GLN A 94 -15.88 1.27 18.02
C GLN A 94 -16.39 2.07 16.81
N ARG A 95 -15.52 2.85 16.16
CA ARG A 95 -15.83 3.55 14.90
C ARG A 95 -16.12 2.56 13.75
N MET A 96 -15.29 1.51 13.61
CA MET A 96 -15.50 0.45 12.61
C MET A 96 -16.80 -0.35 12.84
N LYS A 97 -17.27 -0.44 14.09
CA LYS A 97 -18.56 -1.04 14.45
C LYS A 97 -19.75 -0.08 14.30
N GLY A 98 -19.52 1.16 13.86
CA GLY A 98 -20.58 2.17 13.67
C GLY A 98 -21.22 2.67 14.97
N VAL A 99 -20.54 2.51 16.11
CA VAL A 99 -21.07 2.92 17.43
C VAL A 99 -20.99 4.44 17.62
N TYR A 100 -20.01 5.09 17.00
CA TYR A 100 -19.94 6.54 16.90
C TYR A 100 -20.33 6.93 15.47
N LYS A 101 -21.52 7.50 15.34
CA LYS A 101 -21.96 8.25 14.15
C LYS A 101 -21.64 9.72 14.33
#